data_AF-Q93CH7-F1
#
_entry.id   AF-Q93CH7-F1
#
_cell.length_a   1.000
_cell.length_b   1.000
_cell.length_c   1.000
_cell.angle_alpha   90.00
_cell.angle_beta   90.00
_cell.angle_gamma   90.00
#
_symmetry.space_group_name_H-M   'P 1'
#
loop_
_entity.id
_entity.type
_entity.pdbx_description
1 polymer ?
#
loop_
_entity_poly.entity_id
_entity_poly.type
_entity_poly.pdbx_seq_one_letter_code
_entity_poly.pdbx_strand_id
1 'polypeptide(L)'
;MSKQQIGVVGMAVMGRNLALNIESRGYTVSIFNRSREKTEEVIAENPGKKLVPYYTVKEFVESLETPRRILLMVKAGAGTDAAID
;
A
#
# COMPACT_ATOMS: atom_id res chain seq x y z
N MET A 1 2.57 -14.08 10.60
CA MET A 1 2.04 -13.73 9.26
C MET A 1 3.19 -13.75 8.27
N SER A 2 3.00 -14.24 7.05
CA SER A 2 4.01 -14.09 5.99
C SER A 2 4.15 -12.60 5.66
N LYS A 3 5.39 -12.14 5.54
CA LYS A 3 5.67 -10.78 5.10
C LYS A 3 5.24 -10.60 3.64
N GLN A 4 4.78 -9.40 3.28
CA GLN A 4 4.34 -9.07 1.93
C GLN A 4 5.55 -8.69 1.06
N GLN A 5 5.43 -8.97 -0.23
CA GLN A 5 6.54 -8.81 -1.17
C GLN A 5 6.77 -7.34 -1.55
N ILE A 6 5.71 -6.53 -1.53
CA ILE A 6 5.73 -5.13 -1.96
C ILE A 6 4.66 -4.31 -1.24
N GLY A 7 4.96 -3.04 -1.02
CA GLY A 7 4.04 -2.07 -0.41
C GLY A 7 3.69 -0.94 -1.36
N VAL A 8 2.45 -0.47 -1.31
CA VAL A 8 2.00 0.72 -2.04
C VAL A 8 1.48 1.76 -1.04
N VAL A 9 2.02 2.97 -1.11
CA VAL A 9 1.61 4.13 -0.31
C VAL A 9 0.77 5.07 -1.17
N GLY A 10 -0.42 5.45 -0.69
CA GLY A 10 -1.34 6.35 -1.38
C GLY A 10 -2.45 5.60 -2.10
N MET A 11 -3.67 5.66 -1.57
CA MET A 11 -4.83 4.90 -2.04
C MET A 11 -5.84 5.74 -2.83
N ALA A 12 -5.35 6.71 -3.60
CA ALA A 12 -6.15 7.34 -4.65
C ALA A 12 -6.32 6.37 -5.84
N VAL A 13 -7.02 6.80 -6.90
CA VAL A 13 -7.36 5.94 -8.06
C VAL A 13 -6.13 5.25 -8.65
N MET A 14 -5.04 6.00 -8.88
CA MET A 14 -3.79 5.45 -9.45
C MET A 14 -3.13 4.41 -8.53
N GLY A 15 -2.96 4.72 -7.24
CA GLY A 15 -2.30 3.81 -6.30
C GLY A 15 -3.11 2.54 -6.03
N ARG A 16 -4.43 2.66 -5.90
CA ARG A 16 -5.35 1.51 -5.82
C ARG A 16 -5.22 0.60 -7.04
N ASN A 17 -5.29 1.16 -8.24
CA ASN A 17 -5.23 0.38 -9.47
C ASN A 17 -3.88 -0.32 -9.64
N LEU A 18 -2.79 0.32 -9.23
CA LEU A 18 -1.45 -0.27 -9.30
C LEU A 18 -1.27 -1.39 -8.26
N ALA A 19 -1.77 -1.22 -7.03
CA ALA A 19 -1.80 -2.28 -6.03
C ALA A 19 -2.57 -3.51 -6.53
N LEU A 20 -3.74 -3.31 -7.16
CA LEU A 20 -4.52 -4.38 -7.78
C LEU A 20 -3.82 -5.02 -8.99
N ASN A 21 -3.09 -4.24 -9.79
CA ASN A 21 -2.29 -4.79 -10.90
C ASN A 21 -1.17 -5.70 -10.40
N ILE A 22 -0.50 -5.31 -9.31
CA ILE A 22 0.56 -6.12 -8.72
C ILE A 22 -0.04 -7.38 -8.07
N GLU A 23 -1.17 -7.25 -7.37
CA GLU A 23 -1.90 -8.38 -6.80
C GLU A 23 -2.33 -9.41 -7.84
N SER A 24 -2.84 -8.96 -9.00
CA SER A 24 -3.30 -9.85 -10.07
C SER A 24 -2.18 -10.68 -10.69
N ARG A 25 -0.93 -10.26 -10.51
CA ARG A 25 0.29 -11.00 -10.91
C ARG A 25 0.75 -12.01 -9.85
N GLY A 26 -0.04 -12.25 -8.81
CA GLY A 26 0.18 -13.28 -7.79
C GLY A 26 0.91 -12.79 -6.55
N TYR A 27 1.20 -11.49 -6.43
CA TYR A 27 1.89 -10.92 -5.28
C TYR A 27 0.92 -10.59 -4.14
N THR A 28 1.43 -10.63 -2.92
CA THR A 28 0.75 -10.07 -1.74
C THR A 28 1.22 -8.63 -1.54
N VAL A 29 0.28 -7.70 -1.38
CA VAL A 29 0.57 -6.26 -1.39
C VAL A 29 0.14 -5.61 -0.09
N SER A 30 1.08 -5.01 0.63
CA SER A 30 0.76 -4.14 1.75
C SER A 30 0.26 -2.80 1.22
N ILE A 31 -0.86 -2.30 1.75
CA ILE A 31 -1.38 -0.99 1.36
C ILE A 31 -1.45 -0.05 2.56
N PHE A 32 -1.07 1.20 2.33
CA PHE A 32 -1.12 2.25 3.34
C PHE A 32 -1.56 3.56 2.70
N ASN A 33 -2.33 4.33 3.45
CA ASN A 33 -2.70 5.70 3.11
C ASN A 33 -2.78 6.54 4.39
N ARG A 34 -2.44 7.84 4.29
CA ARG A 34 -2.51 8.76 5.42
C ARG A 34 -3.90 8.82 6.05
N SER A 35 -4.95 8.82 5.22
CA SER A 35 -6.34 8.73 5.67
C SER A 35 -6.76 7.27 5.72
N ARG A 36 -7.09 6.78 6.91
CA ARG A 36 -7.51 5.40 7.19
C ARG A 36 -8.70 4.96 6.33
N GLU A 37 -9.70 5.84 6.19
CA GLU A 37 -10.91 5.60 5.41
C GLU A 37 -10.62 5.15 3.97
N LYS A 38 -9.58 5.69 3.34
CA LYS A 38 -9.20 5.31 1.96
C LYS A 38 -8.63 3.91 1.88
N THR A 39 -7.90 3.47 2.90
CA THR A 39 -7.42 2.08 2.98
C THR A 39 -8.60 1.13 3.18
N GLU A 40 -9.54 1.49 4.06
CA GLU A 40 -10.74 0.68 4.34
C GLU A 40 -11.66 0.58 3.12
N GLU A 41 -11.88 1.68 2.39
CA GLU A 41 -12.62 1.72 1.12
C GLU A 41 -12.03 0.72 0.12
N VAL A 42 -10.70 0.73 -0.08
CA VAL A 42 -10.03 -0.21 -0.99
C VAL A 42 -10.26 -1.67 -0.60
N ILE A 43 -10.17 -2.00 0.70
CA ILE A 43 -10.38 -3.37 1.17
C ILE A 43 -11.84 -3.80 1.02
N ALA A 44 -12.78 -2.92 1.36
CA ALA A 44 -14.21 -3.19 1.26
C ALA A 44 -14.66 -3.40 -0.21
N GLU A 45 -14.13 -2.60 -1.14
CA GLU A 45 -14.42 -2.72 -2.58
C GLU A 45 -13.80 -3.96 -3.24
N ASN A 46 -12.78 -4.56 -2.61
CA ASN A 46 -11.96 -5.62 -3.21
C ASN A 46 -11.89 -6.88 -2.33
N PRO A 47 -13.03 -7.50 -1.97
CA PRO A 47 -13.05 -8.67 -1.12
C PRO A 47 -12.31 -9.86 -1.78
N GLY A 48 -11.56 -10.60 -0.98
CA GLY A 48 -10.82 -11.79 -1.43
C GLY A 48 -9.49 -11.50 -2.15
N LYS A 49 -9.14 -10.22 -2.35
CA LYS A 49 -7.84 -9.83 -2.90
C LYS A 49 -6.72 -9.95 -1.87
N LYS A 50 -5.50 -10.23 -2.33
CA LYS A 50 -4.31 -10.33 -1.47
C LYS A 50 -3.71 -8.96 -1.10
N LEU A 51 -4.58 -8.00 -0.80
CA LEU A 51 -4.24 -6.69 -0.27
C LEU A 51 -4.30 -6.74 1.26
N VAL A 52 -3.25 -6.27 1.93
CA VAL A 52 -3.17 -6.28 3.40
C VAL A 52 -3.12 -4.84 3.90
N PRO A 53 -4.14 -4.37 4.65
CA PRO A 53 -4.21 -2.99 5.09
C PRO A 53 -3.31 -2.74 6.30
N TYR A 54 -2.65 -1.59 6.30
CA TYR A 54 -1.91 -1.07 7.45
C TYR A 54 -2.30 0.38 7.71
N TYR A 55 -2.22 0.79 8.98
CA TYR A 55 -2.74 2.09 9.44
C TYR A 55 -1.67 2.98 10.05
N THR A 56 -0.46 2.45 10.23
CA THR A 56 0.72 3.21 10.63
C THR A 56 1.87 2.89 9.70
N VAL A 57 2.79 3.86 9.51
CA VAL A 57 4.00 3.66 8.72
C VAL A 57 4.85 2.53 9.29
N LYS A 58 4.94 2.43 10.62
CA LYS A 58 5.71 1.39 11.30
C LYS A 58 5.21 -0.02 10.94
N GLU A 59 3.92 -0.28 11.10
CA GLU A 59 3.35 -1.59 10.78
C GLU A 59 3.47 -1.91 9.28
N PHE A 60 3.25 -0.90 8.42
CA PHE A 60 3.45 -1.03 6.98
C PHE A 60 4.89 -1.43 6.64
N VAL A 61 5.90 -0.80 7.23
CA VAL A 61 7.32 -1.13 6.99
C VAL A 61 7.71 -2.50 7.57
N GLU A 62 7.16 -2.88 8.72
CA GLU A 62 7.41 -4.18 9.35
C GLU A 62 6.78 -5.34 8.59
N SER A 63 5.68 -5.08 7.86
CA SER A 63 4.99 -6.06 7.04
C SER A 63 5.79 -6.57 5.85
N LEU A 64 6.78 -5.81 5.37
CA LEU A 64 7.46 -6.07 4.10
C LEU A 64 8.68 -6.98 4.25
N GLU A 65 8.86 -7.86 3.25
CA GLU A 65 10.08 -8.63 3.03
C GLU A 65 11.30 -7.71 2.82
N THR A 66 12.49 -8.20 3.14
CA THR A 66 13.76 -7.49 2.93
C THR A 66 14.51 -8.04 1.70
N PRO A 67 15.08 -7.20 0.82
CA PRO A 67 15.05 -5.73 0.85
C PRO A 67 13.64 -5.18 0.52
N ARG A 68 13.25 -4.12 1.24
CA ARG A 68 11.88 -3.59 1.16
C ARG A 68 11.63 -2.89 -0.17
N ARG A 69 10.53 -3.25 -0.82
CA ARG A 69 10.05 -2.62 -2.06
C ARG A 69 8.81 -1.80 -1.72
N ILE A 70 8.94 -0.48 -1.75
CA ILE A 70 7.86 0.46 -1.45
C ILE A 70 7.66 1.35 -2.66
N LEU A 71 6.42 1.46 -3.10
CA LEU A 71 6.03 2.29 -4.22
C LEU A 71 5.14 3.45 -3.73
N LEU A 72 5.62 4.68 -3.89
CA LEU A 72 4.94 5.90 -3.45
C LEU A 72 4.06 6.43 -4.58
N MET A 73 2.75 6.47 -4.34
CA MET A 73 1.72 6.98 -5.25
C MET A 73 0.94 8.11 -4.59
N VAL A 74 1.68 9.15 -4.21
CA VAL A 74 1.17 10.33 -3.52
C VAL A 74 1.29 11.58 -4.40
N LYS A 75 0.77 12.71 -3.91
CA LYS A 75 0.88 13.99 -4.61
C LYS A 75 2.35 14.34 -4.83
N ALA A 76 2.70 14.69 -6.07
CA ALA A 76 4.04 15.13 -6.43
C ALA A 76 4.49 16.38 -5.65
N GLY A 77 5.80 16.55 -5.49
CA GLY A 77 6.41 17.61 -4.68
C GLY A 77 6.28 17.30 -3.19
N ALA A 78 5.91 18.31 -2.39
CA ALA A 78 5.91 18.23 -0.92
C ALA A 78 5.16 17.03 -0.31
N GLY A 79 4.14 16.50 -1.00
CA GLY A 79 3.43 15.30 -0.54
C GLY A 79 4.28 14.02 -0.62
N THR A 80 5.22 13.97 -1.56
CA THR A 80 6.19 12.88 -1.73
C THR A 80 7.33 13.04 -0.73
N ASP A 81 7.87 14.24 -0.57
CA ASP A 81 8.95 14.51 0.41
C ASP A 81 8.49 14.16 1.83
N ALA A 82 7.29 14.61 2.23
CA ALA A 82 6.71 14.28 3.54
C ALA A 82 6.35 12.80 3.75
N ALA A 83 6.36 11.98 2.69
CA ALA A 83 6.18 10.54 2.78
C ALA A 83 7.51 9.78 2.85
N ILE A 84 8.61 10.44 2.44
CA ILE A 84 9.98 9.92 2.50
C ILE A 84 10.60 10.20 3.87
N ASP A 85 10.36 11.40 4.42
CA ASP A 85 10.79 11.83 5.76
C ASP A 85 10.14 11.00 6.90
#